data_AF-A0A3D4A222-F1
#
_entry.id   AF-A0A3D4A222-F1
#
_cell.length_a   1.000
_cell.length_b   1.000
_cell.length_c   1.000
_cell.angle_alpha   90.00
_cell.angle_beta   90.00
_cell.angle_gamma   90.00
#
_symmetry.space_group_name_H-M   'P 1'
#
loop_
_entity.id
_entity.type
_entity.pdbx_description
1 polymer ?
#
loop_
_entity_poly.entity_id
_entity_poly.type
_entity_poly.pdbx_seq_one_letter_code
_entity_poly.pdbx_strand_id
1 'polypeptide(L)'
;MAPETQMNRSQKTTCVTFLVSLAYAIIRYCCFGDVSIHDIPLFVTNKAIAVTGLVLFGIAGLMQSKQDRRDLGLLAAGCIFLHVIATLILFSQNYFEKLSDSITHRLHWYAQVSMLASIMASLCLLILMRTSDSSQGAQISKSLIPGLGTLVLILTLLHLAFMGWQGWLDVASWPGSFPPLTLLGAIACVGFLLKRTLAKQ
;
A
#
# COMPACT_ATOMS: atom_id res chain seq x y z
N MET A 1 29.94 15.47 20.43
CA MET A 1 28.61 14.87 20.68
C MET A 1 27.74 15.26 19.49
N ALA A 2 27.49 14.34 18.55
CA ALA A 2 26.66 14.66 17.39
C ALA A 2 25.23 14.96 17.90
N PRO A 3 24.55 15.99 17.38
CA PRO A 3 23.16 16.25 17.76
C PRO A 3 22.35 15.01 17.39
N GLU A 4 21.62 14.43 18.35
CA GLU A 4 20.60 13.43 18.06
C GLU A 4 19.66 14.04 17.03
N THR A 5 19.69 13.53 15.80
CA THR A 5 18.78 13.94 14.74
C THR A 5 17.37 13.51 15.13
N GLN A 6 16.65 14.41 15.79
CA GLN A 6 15.28 14.17 16.21
C GLN A 6 14.43 13.85 14.97
N MET A 7 13.81 12.68 14.96
CA MET A 7 12.94 12.29 13.85
C MET A 7 11.82 13.32 13.65
N ASN A 8 11.61 13.72 12.40
CA ASN A 8 10.50 14.59 12.05
C ASN A 8 9.16 13.84 12.14
N ARG A 9 8.05 14.57 12.07
CA ARG A 9 6.69 14.03 12.23
C ARG A 9 6.39 12.92 11.20
N SER A 10 6.80 13.11 9.95
CA SER A 10 6.57 12.15 8.86
C SER A 10 7.33 10.84 9.11
N GLN A 11 8.60 10.93 9.49
CA GLN A 11 9.43 9.77 9.85
C GLN A 11 8.83 8.99 11.03
N LYS A 12 8.37 9.68 12.09
CA LYS A 12 7.71 9.05 13.23
C LYS A 12 6.45 8.30 12.80
N THR A 13 5.62 8.94 11.97
CA THR A 13 4.38 8.35 11.46
C THR A 13 4.67 7.11 10.63
N THR A 14 5.69 7.15 9.77
CA THR A 14 6.16 6.01 8.98
C THR A 14 6.64 4.85 9.86
N CYS A 15 7.52 5.10 10.83
CA CYS A 15 8.02 4.05 11.73
C CYS A 15 6.89 3.40 12.52
N VAL A 16 5.99 4.18 13.11
CA VAL A 16 4.86 3.64 13.87
C VAL A 16 3.97 2.78 12.97
N THR A 17 3.59 3.29 11.80
CA THR A 17 2.72 2.57 10.85
C THR A 17 3.38 1.26 10.40
N PHE A 18 4.68 1.29 10.10
CA PHE A 18 5.44 0.12 9.72
C PHE A 18 5.52 -0.93 10.83
N LEU A 19 5.89 -0.53 12.05
CA LEU A 19 6.02 -1.47 13.18
C LEU A 19 4.68 -2.12 13.53
N VAL A 20 3.59 -1.36 13.52
CA VAL A 20 2.24 -1.90 13.74
C VAL A 20 1.85 -2.88 12.63
N SER A 21 2.10 -2.52 11.36
CA SER A 21 1.79 -3.38 10.20
C SER A 21 2.62 -4.66 10.21
N LEU A 22 3.89 -4.58 10.61
CA LEU A 22 4.80 -5.71 10.70
C LEU A 22 4.40 -6.64 11.85
N ALA A 23 4.12 -6.11 13.03
CA ALA A 23 3.65 -6.89 14.16
C ALA A 23 2.36 -7.65 13.80
N TYR A 24 1.40 -6.97 13.17
CA TYR A 24 0.19 -7.60 12.67
C TYR A 24 0.48 -8.71 11.65
N ALA A 25 1.35 -8.44 10.67
CA ALA A 25 1.71 -9.42 9.65
C ALA A 25 2.38 -10.66 10.27
N ILE A 26 3.31 -10.49 11.20
CA ILE A 26 3.97 -11.62 11.88
C ILE A 26 2.94 -12.45 12.64
N ILE A 27 2.09 -11.81 13.46
CA ILE A 27 1.06 -12.52 14.24
C ILE A 27 0.13 -13.31 13.29
N ARG A 28 -0.39 -12.66 12.26
CA ARG A 28 -1.37 -13.28 11.36
C ARG A 28 -0.76 -14.39 10.48
N TYR A 29 0.42 -14.16 9.89
CA TYR A 29 0.98 -15.06 8.88
C TYR A 29 1.89 -16.13 9.48
N CYS A 30 2.65 -15.82 10.54
CA CYS A 30 3.60 -16.76 11.14
C CYS A 30 3.10 -17.42 12.43
N CYS A 31 2.37 -16.71 13.29
CA CYS A 31 1.87 -17.29 14.55
C CYS A 31 0.57 -18.08 14.35
N PHE A 32 -0.37 -17.52 13.58
CA PHE A 32 -1.66 -18.17 13.31
C PHE A 32 -1.77 -18.76 11.90
N GLY A 33 -0.93 -18.30 10.98
CA GLY A 33 -0.87 -18.81 9.62
C GLY A 33 0.18 -19.90 9.45
N ASP A 34 0.36 -20.32 8.21
CA ASP A 34 1.24 -21.39 7.76
C ASP A 34 2.56 -20.89 7.15
N VAL A 35 2.83 -19.58 7.23
CA VAL A 35 4.01 -18.97 6.62
C VAL A 35 5.23 -19.21 7.48
N SER A 36 6.30 -19.72 6.88
CA SER A 36 7.58 -19.97 7.54
C SER A 36 8.18 -18.68 8.12
N ILE A 37 8.80 -18.79 9.30
CA ILE A 37 9.55 -17.69 9.92
C ILE A 37 10.72 -17.24 9.02
N HIS A 38 11.25 -18.14 8.18
CA HIS A 38 12.29 -17.81 7.22
C HIS A 38 11.82 -16.86 6.11
N ASP A 39 10.51 -16.75 5.89
CA ASP A 39 9.92 -15.83 4.90
C ASP A 39 9.68 -14.42 5.48
N ILE A 40 10.00 -14.18 6.76
CA ILE A 40 9.85 -12.88 7.40
C ILE A 40 10.61 -11.75 6.68
N PRO A 41 11.91 -11.91 6.34
CA PRO A 41 12.73 -10.80 5.85
C PRO A 41 12.18 -10.16 4.58
N LEU A 42 11.59 -10.94 3.68
CA LEU A 42 11.08 -10.43 2.41
C LEU A 42 9.56 -10.56 2.30
N PHE A 43 8.98 -11.76 2.41
CA PHE A 43 7.55 -11.95 2.14
C PHE A 43 6.65 -11.27 3.19
N VAL A 44 6.90 -11.50 4.48
CA VAL A 44 6.06 -10.89 5.54
C VAL A 44 6.33 -9.39 5.63
N THR A 45 7.59 -8.98 5.56
CA THR A 45 7.97 -7.56 5.56
C THR A 45 7.38 -6.81 4.36
N ASN A 46 7.34 -7.41 3.17
CA ASN A 46 6.71 -6.81 1.98
C ASN A 46 5.22 -6.50 2.22
N LYS A 47 4.48 -7.38 2.90
CA LYS A 47 3.08 -7.12 3.26
C LYS A 47 2.94 -5.91 4.18
N ALA A 48 3.84 -5.78 5.16
CA ALA A 48 3.86 -4.64 6.07
C ALA A 48 4.20 -3.33 5.35
N ILE A 49 5.18 -3.36 4.44
CA ILE A 49 5.57 -2.22 3.60
C ILE A 49 4.40 -1.77 2.72
N ALA A 50 3.68 -2.70 2.10
CA ALA A 50 2.53 -2.39 1.24
C ALA A 50 1.44 -1.61 2.00
N VAL A 51 1.05 -2.11 3.18
CA VAL A 51 0.03 -1.47 4.02
C VAL A 51 0.52 -0.12 4.54
N THR A 52 1.79 -0.04 4.92
CA THR A 52 2.42 1.22 5.35
C THR A 52 2.34 2.26 4.24
N GLY A 53 2.75 1.92 3.03
CA GLY A 53 2.70 2.82 1.88
C GLY A 53 1.28 3.33 1.59
N LEU A 54 0.28 2.44 1.63
CA LEU A 54 -1.12 2.81 1.45
C LEU A 54 -1.61 3.80 2.53
N VAL A 55 -1.38 3.48 3.81
CA VAL A 55 -1.83 4.31 4.93
C VAL A 55 -1.17 5.69 4.88
N LEU A 56 0.14 5.75 4.66
CA LEU A 56 0.87 7.01 4.52
C LEU A 56 0.35 7.84 3.34
N PHE A 57 0.08 7.21 2.19
CA PHE A 57 -0.46 7.89 1.02
C PHE A 57 -1.86 8.47 1.28
N GLY A 58 -2.70 7.71 1.99
CA GLY A 58 -4.01 8.15 2.44
C GLY A 58 -3.93 9.37 3.35
N ILE A 59 -3.13 9.30 4.41
CA ILE A 59 -2.89 10.39 5.37
C ILE A 59 -2.31 11.62 4.66
N ALA A 60 -1.34 11.45 3.76
CA ALA A 60 -0.72 12.54 3.02
C ALA A 60 -1.78 13.38 2.29
N GLY A 61 -2.74 12.73 1.61
CA GLY A 61 -3.81 13.46 0.92
C GLY A 61 -4.88 14.10 1.82
N LEU A 62 -4.78 13.95 3.15
CA LEU A 62 -5.59 14.66 4.14
C LEU A 62 -4.83 15.79 4.84
N MET A 63 -3.52 15.91 4.63
CA MET A 63 -2.70 16.96 5.22
C MET A 63 -2.95 18.31 4.55
N GLN A 64 -3.11 19.34 5.37
CA GLN A 64 -3.29 20.73 4.91
C GLN A 64 -1.95 21.39 4.57
N SER A 65 -0.90 21.10 5.36
CA SER A 65 0.45 21.58 5.10
C SER A 65 0.99 20.96 3.80
N LYS A 66 1.40 21.82 2.85
CA LYS A 66 1.99 21.38 1.58
C LYS A 66 3.27 20.57 1.81
N GLN A 67 4.07 20.97 2.79
CA GLN A 67 5.33 20.32 3.13
C GLN A 67 5.08 18.95 3.76
N ASP A 68 4.22 18.86 4.79
CA ASP A 68 3.91 17.57 5.45
C ASP A 68 3.29 16.59 4.45
N ARG A 69 2.39 17.07 3.58
CA ARG A 69 1.80 16.26 2.50
C ARG A 69 2.87 15.73 1.55
N ARG A 70 3.82 16.56 1.14
CA ARG A 70 4.90 16.17 0.22
C ARG A 70 5.80 15.14 0.88
N ASP A 71 6.29 15.43 2.08
CA ASP A 71 7.25 14.57 2.78
C ASP A 71 6.65 13.20 3.09
N LEU A 72 5.40 13.17 3.57
CA LEU A 72 4.69 11.91 3.83
C LEU A 72 4.33 11.17 2.53
N GLY A 73 3.95 11.91 1.48
CA GLY A 73 3.67 11.34 0.17
C GLY A 73 4.89 10.70 -0.50
N LEU A 74 6.07 11.29 -0.34
CA LEU A 74 7.33 10.72 -0.83
C LEU A 74 7.72 9.46 -0.05
N LEU A 75 7.57 9.45 1.27
CA LEU A 75 7.79 8.24 2.09
C LEU A 75 6.81 7.13 1.72
N ALA A 76 5.53 7.47 1.51
CA ALA A 76 4.52 6.54 1.04
C ALA A 76 4.90 5.92 -0.31
N ALA A 77 5.35 6.76 -1.25
CA ALA A 77 5.73 6.29 -2.57
C ALA A 77 7.01 5.42 -2.55
N GLY A 78 7.97 5.74 -1.69
CA GLY A 78 9.13 4.87 -1.43
C GLY A 78 8.72 3.50 -0.92
N CYS A 79 7.78 3.42 0.04
CA CYS A 79 7.24 2.14 0.52
C CYS A 79 6.55 1.36 -0.61
N ILE A 80 5.68 2.02 -1.39
CA ILE A 80 4.98 1.36 -2.51
C ILE A 80 5.98 0.87 -3.58
N PHE A 81 7.02 1.64 -3.87
CA PHE A 81 8.07 1.23 -4.80
C PHE A 81 8.84 0.00 -4.30
N LEU A 82 9.24 -0.02 -3.03
CA LEU A 82 9.85 -1.19 -2.41
C LEU A 82 8.92 -2.41 -2.45
N HIS A 83 7.63 -2.20 -2.21
CA HIS A 83 6.62 -3.25 -2.30
C HIS A 83 6.54 -3.85 -3.72
N VAL A 84 6.54 -3.01 -4.75
CA VAL A 84 6.52 -3.46 -6.14
C VAL A 84 7.77 -4.29 -6.45
N ILE A 85 8.97 -3.82 -6.09
CA ILE A 85 10.22 -4.56 -6.31
C ILE A 85 10.19 -5.90 -5.59
N ALA A 86 9.87 -5.91 -4.29
CA ALA A 86 9.83 -7.13 -3.50
C ALA A 86 8.81 -8.13 -4.06
N THR A 87 7.65 -7.64 -4.52
CA THR A 87 6.62 -8.49 -5.13
C THR A 87 7.08 -9.09 -6.46
N LEU A 88 7.79 -8.32 -7.30
CA LEU A 88 8.37 -8.84 -8.55
C LEU A 88 9.42 -9.93 -8.30
N ILE A 89 10.26 -9.76 -7.28
CA ILE A 89 11.26 -10.77 -6.87
C ILE A 89 10.57 -12.06 -6.39
N LEU A 90 9.50 -11.91 -5.61
CA LEU A 90 8.75 -13.04 -5.04
C LEU A 90 7.75 -13.67 -6.01
N PHE A 91 7.56 -13.09 -7.20
CA PHE A 91 6.44 -13.42 -8.09
C PHE A 91 6.55 -14.85 -8.63
N SER A 92 5.95 -15.78 -7.91
CA SER A 92 5.91 -17.20 -8.21
C SER A 92 4.69 -17.83 -7.54
N GLN A 93 4.29 -19.00 -8.03
CA GLN A 93 3.15 -19.73 -7.47
C GLN A 93 3.38 -20.16 -6.02
N ASN A 94 4.63 -20.40 -5.62
CA ASN A 94 4.97 -20.80 -4.25
C ASN A 94 4.60 -19.72 -3.21
N TYR A 95 4.68 -18.44 -3.57
CA TYR A 95 4.32 -17.33 -2.68
C TYR A 95 2.91 -16.78 -2.93
N PHE A 96 2.37 -16.98 -4.13
CA PHE A 96 1.10 -16.40 -4.59
C PHE A 96 0.17 -17.42 -5.23
N GLU A 97 0.02 -18.58 -4.60
CA GLU A 97 -0.82 -19.70 -5.07
C GLU A 97 -2.24 -19.26 -5.45
N LYS A 98 -2.86 -18.37 -4.70
CA LYS A 98 -4.25 -17.92 -4.94
C LYS A 98 -4.41 -17.06 -6.21
N LEU A 99 -3.31 -16.59 -6.78
CA LEU A 99 -3.30 -15.76 -7.99
C LEU A 99 -3.17 -16.58 -9.27
N SER A 100 -2.67 -17.82 -9.17
CA SER A 100 -2.31 -18.66 -10.30
C SER A 100 -2.98 -20.02 -10.25
N ASP A 101 -3.42 -20.49 -11.41
CA ASP A 101 -3.97 -21.82 -11.57
C ASP A 101 -2.87 -22.89 -11.40
N SER A 102 -3.15 -23.90 -10.59
CA SER A 102 -2.15 -24.90 -10.21
C SER A 102 -1.73 -25.85 -11.34
N ILE A 103 -2.54 -25.96 -12.39
CA ILE A 103 -2.31 -26.86 -13.52
C ILE A 103 -1.66 -26.12 -14.68
N THR A 104 -2.21 -24.96 -15.05
CA THR A 104 -1.77 -24.19 -16.21
C THR A 104 -0.66 -23.20 -15.88
N HIS A 105 -0.39 -22.95 -14.59
CA HIS A 105 0.51 -21.92 -14.08
C HIS A 105 0.19 -20.50 -14.56
N ARG A 106 -1.02 -20.28 -15.09
CA ARG A 106 -1.48 -18.98 -15.58
C ARG A 106 -2.21 -18.23 -14.47
N LEU A 107 -2.10 -16.90 -14.51
CA LEU A 107 -2.88 -16.04 -13.62
C LEU A 107 -4.37 -16.20 -13.90
N HIS A 108 -5.17 -16.31 -12.84
CA HIS A 108 -6.61 -16.19 -12.96
C HIS A 108 -7.02 -14.81 -13.48
N TRP A 109 -8.16 -14.71 -14.16
CA TRP A 109 -8.61 -13.45 -14.77
C TRP A 109 -8.71 -12.30 -13.75
N TYR A 110 -9.18 -12.58 -12.52
CA TYR A 110 -9.26 -11.58 -11.45
C TYR A 110 -7.89 -11.11 -10.99
N ALA A 111 -6.89 -12.02 -10.97
CA ALA A 111 -5.52 -11.66 -10.66
C ALA A 111 -4.93 -10.76 -11.75
N GLN A 112 -5.23 -11.02 -13.02
CA GLN A 112 -4.80 -10.15 -14.14
C GLN A 112 -5.38 -8.74 -14.01
N VAL A 113 -6.67 -8.60 -13.69
CA VAL A 113 -7.31 -7.29 -13.44
C VAL A 113 -6.68 -6.60 -12.23
N SER A 114 -6.46 -7.33 -11.14
CA SER A 114 -5.78 -6.81 -9.94
C SER A 114 -4.37 -6.28 -10.26
N MET A 115 -3.59 -7.03 -11.04
CA MET A 115 -2.24 -6.62 -11.44
C MET A 115 -2.29 -5.37 -12.33
N LEU A 116 -3.18 -5.33 -13.33
CA LEU A 116 -3.34 -4.15 -14.19
C LEU A 116 -3.71 -2.90 -13.39
N ALA A 117 -4.63 -3.02 -12.43
CA ALA A 117 -5.00 -1.92 -11.53
C ALA A 117 -3.79 -1.40 -10.73
N SER A 118 -2.94 -2.29 -10.22
CA SER A 118 -1.72 -1.91 -9.49
C SER A 118 -0.68 -1.24 -10.38
N ILE A 119 -0.52 -1.68 -11.62
CA ILE A 119 0.38 -1.07 -12.61
C ILE A 119 -0.08 0.36 -12.91
N MET A 120 -1.38 0.55 -13.17
CA MET A 120 -1.96 1.87 -13.41
C MET A 120 -1.84 2.78 -12.17
N ALA A 121 -2.08 2.26 -10.96
CA ALA A 121 -1.93 3.00 -9.72
C ALA A 121 -0.48 3.46 -9.51
N SER A 122 0.47 2.58 -9.78
CA SER A 122 1.91 2.85 -9.67
C SER A 122 2.36 3.91 -10.68
N LEU A 123 1.86 3.84 -11.91
CA LEU A 123 2.12 4.88 -12.93
C LEU A 123 1.57 6.25 -12.48
N CYS A 124 0.34 6.29 -11.97
CA CYS A 124 -0.26 7.53 -11.44
C CYS A 124 0.56 8.09 -10.27
N LEU A 125 1.07 7.22 -9.40
CA LEU A 125 1.93 7.60 -8.28
C LEU A 125 3.28 8.15 -8.74
N LEU A 126 3.91 7.55 -9.75
CA LEU A 126 5.16 8.06 -10.34
C LEU A 126 4.98 9.45 -10.95
N ILE A 127 3.84 9.70 -11.62
CA ILE A 127 3.49 11.03 -12.14
C ILE A 127 3.34 12.04 -10.99
N LEU A 128 2.69 11.65 -9.88
CA LEU A 128 2.57 12.49 -8.68
C LEU A 128 3.93 12.79 -8.03
N MET A 129 4.83 11.82 -7.97
CA MET A 129 6.18 12.01 -7.43
C MET A 129 6.97 13.02 -8.27
N ARG A 130 6.98 12.85 -9.60
CA ARG A 130 7.70 13.74 -10.51
C ARG A 130 7.21 15.18 -10.42
N THR A 131 5.90 15.38 -10.25
CA THR A 131 5.30 16.72 -10.12
C THR A 131 5.50 17.35 -8.74
N SER A 132 5.97 16.58 -7.75
CA SER A 132 6.28 17.08 -6.40
C SER A 132 7.68 17.70 -6.26
N ASP A 133 8.56 17.49 -7.26
CA ASP A 133 9.91 18.02 -7.32
C ASP A 133 9.91 19.41 -7.98
N SER A 134 9.65 20.45 -7.19
CA SER A 134 9.58 21.85 -7.64
C SER A 134 10.93 22.58 -7.52
N SER A 135 12.06 21.88 -7.63
CA SER A 135 13.40 22.49 -7.65
C SER A 135 13.64 23.38 -8.87
N GLN A 136 12.84 23.23 -9.93
CA GLN A 136 12.77 24.19 -11.02
C GLN A 136 11.61 25.14 -10.76
N GLY A 137 11.88 26.45 -10.78
CA GLY A 137 10.93 27.56 -10.57
C GLY A 137 9.80 27.68 -11.60
N ALA A 138 9.32 26.55 -12.14
CA ALA A 138 8.12 26.49 -12.93
C ALA A 138 6.93 26.75 -12.01
N GLN A 139 6.26 27.89 -12.26
CA GLN A 139 4.91 28.20 -11.82
C GLN A 139 3.85 27.19 -12.34
N ILE A 140 4.13 25.89 -12.36
CA ILE A 140 3.09 24.87 -12.51
C ILE A 140 2.53 24.61 -11.11
N SER A 141 2.02 25.69 -10.53
CA SER A 141 1.02 25.65 -9.47
C SER A 141 -0.28 25.15 -10.10
N LYS A 142 -0.44 23.84 -10.13
CA LYS A 142 -1.71 23.11 -10.08
C LYS A 142 -1.35 21.63 -10.21
N SER A 143 -1.75 20.86 -9.19
CA SER A 143 -2.20 19.47 -9.32
C SER A 143 -2.54 19.13 -10.77
N LEU A 144 -1.59 18.60 -11.55
CA LEU A 144 -1.68 18.57 -13.01
C LEU A 144 -2.85 17.70 -13.50
N ILE A 145 -3.43 16.88 -12.61
CA ILE A 145 -4.78 16.35 -12.78
C ILE A 145 -5.47 16.38 -11.41
N PRO A 146 -6.41 17.32 -11.16
CA PRO A 146 -7.27 17.28 -9.99
C PRO A 146 -7.88 15.88 -9.85
N GLY A 147 -7.66 15.23 -8.71
CA GLY A 147 -8.17 13.88 -8.47
C GLY A 147 -7.24 12.72 -8.84
N LEU A 148 -6.01 12.95 -9.34
CA LEU A 148 -5.06 11.84 -9.60
C LEU A 148 -4.75 11.03 -8.33
N GLY A 149 -4.59 11.70 -7.19
CA GLY A 149 -4.44 11.00 -5.91
C GLY A 149 -5.69 10.23 -5.47
N THR A 150 -6.88 10.63 -5.92
CA THR A 150 -8.13 9.87 -5.73
C THR A 150 -8.15 8.66 -6.67
N LEU A 151 -7.73 8.82 -7.92
CA LEU A 151 -7.61 7.72 -8.87
C LEU A 151 -6.63 6.65 -8.37
N VAL A 152 -5.49 7.02 -7.78
CA VAL A 152 -4.57 6.07 -7.14
C VAL A 152 -5.31 5.25 -6.08
N LEU A 153 -6.05 5.88 -5.17
CA LEU A 153 -6.81 5.17 -4.13
C LEU A 153 -7.90 4.24 -4.71
N ILE A 154 -8.60 4.66 -5.77
CA ILE A 154 -9.60 3.83 -6.46
C ILE A 154 -8.93 2.61 -7.10
N LEU A 155 -7.84 2.81 -7.82
CA LEU A 155 -7.10 1.72 -8.46
C LEU A 155 -6.48 0.77 -7.41
N THR A 156 -5.98 1.29 -6.29
CA THR A 156 -5.53 0.45 -5.17
C THR A 156 -6.69 -0.32 -4.54
N LEU A 157 -7.87 0.28 -4.39
CA LEU A 157 -9.06 -0.43 -3.91
C LEU A 157 -9.46 -1.57 -4.86
N LEU A 158 -9.44 -1.33 -6.18
CA LEU A 158 -9.68 -2.38 -7.18
C LEU A 158 -8.65 -3.50 -7.09
N HIS A 159 -7.36 -3.15 -6.98
CA HIS A 159 -6.29 -4.13 -6.79
C HIS A 159 -6.53 -5.04 -5.58
N LEU A 160 -6.88 -4.46 -4.42
CA LEU A 160 -7.15 -5.20 -3.18
C LEU A 160 -8.43 -6.04 -3.27
N ALA A 161 -9.50 -5.50 -3.87
CA ALA A 161 -10.77 -6.19 -4.02
C ALA A 161 -10.63 -7.43 -4.90
N PHE A 162 -10.07 -7.29 -6.11
CA PHE A 162 -9.89 -8.43 -7.02
C PHE A 162 -8.91 -9.48 -6.48
N MET A 163 -7.96 -9.08 -5.64
CA MET A 163 -7.04 -10.01 -4.97
C MET A 163 -7.68 -10.77 -3.79
N GLY A 164 -8.59 -10.13 -3.05
CA GLY A 164 -8.98 -10.60 -1.71
C GLY A 164 -10.45 -10.97 -1.52
N TRP A 165 -11.36 -10.48 -2.37
CA TRP A 165 -12.80 -10.47 -2.10
C TRP A 165 -13.39 -11.84 -1.71
N GLN A 166 -12.95 -12.92 -2.35
CA GLN A 166 -13.43 -14.28 -2.06
C GLN A 166 -13.20 -14.72 -0.61
N GLY A 167 -12.11 -14.26 0.02
CA GLY A 167 -11.76 -14.60 1.40
C GLY A 167 -12.18 -13.57 2.45
N TRP A 168 -12.84 -12.47 2.04
CA TRP A 168 -13.18 -11.39 2.97
C TRP A 168 -14.40 -11.68 3.83
N LEU A 169 -15.34 -12.51 3.38
CA LEU A 169 -16.57 -12.79 4.14
C LEU A 169 -16.54 -14.15 4.84
N ASP A 170 -15.56 -14.99 4.49
CA ASP A 170 -15.35 -16.27 5.14
C ASP A 170 -14.51 -16.11 6.41
N VAL A 171 -15.15 -15.59 7.46
CA VAL A 171 -14.52 -15.33 8.76
C VAL A 171 -13.98 -16.62 9.39
N ALA A 172 -14.59 -17.77 9.09
CA ALA A 172 -14.17 -19.05 9.64
C ALA A 172 -12.80 -19.50 9.10
N SER A 173 -12.41 -19.09 7.89
CA SER A 173 -11.09 -19.40 7.33
C SER A 173 -9.99 -18.40 7.70
N TRP A 174 -10.28 -17.40 8.54
CA TRP A 174 -9.28 -16.43 8.97
C TRP A 174 -8.31 -17.02 10.00
N PRO A 175 -7.00 -17.02 9.72
CA PRO A 175 -5.99 -17.48 10.69
C PRO A 175 -6.11 -16.71 12.01
N GLY A 176 -6.42 -17.43 13.10
CA GLY A 176 -6.60 -16.84 14.43
C GLY A 176 -7.76 -15.83 14.54
N SER A 177 -8.73 -15.88 13.61
CA SER A 177 -9.81 -14.88 13.48
C SER A 177 -9.32 -13.46 13.13
N PHE A 178 -8.07 -13.32 12.65
CA PHE A 178 -7.53 -12.03 12.21
C PHE A 178 -7.89 -11.75 10.74
N PRO A 179 -8.49 -10.59 10.43
CA PRO A 179 -8.89 -10.25 9.07
C PRO A 179 -7.70 -10.23 8.08
N PRO A 180 -7.92 -10.54 6.80
CA PRO A 180 -6.90 -10.38 5.77
C PRO A 180 -6.39 -8.94 5.68
N LEU A 181 -5.08 -8.75 5.48
CA LEU A 181 -4.51 -7.41 5.26
C LEU A 181 -5.13 -6.71 4.04
N THR A 182 -5.56 -7.45 3.03
CA THR A 182 -6.24 -6.89 1.86
C THR A 182 -7.59 -6.26 2.22
N LEU A 183 -8.33 -6.85 3.17
CA LEU A 183 -9.58 -6.29 3.69
C LEU A 183 -9.31 -5.02 4.50
N LEU A 184 -8.33 -5.06 5.42
CA LEU A 184 -7.96 -3.89 6.21
C LEU A 184 -7.49 -2.73 5.32
N GLY A 185 -6.69 -3.03 4.29
CA GLY A 185 -6.27 -2.05 3.29
C GLY A 185 -7.45 -1.49 2.51
N ALA A 186 -8.42 -2.33 2.10
CA ALA A 186 -9.60 -1.88 1.38
C ALA A 186 -10.47 -0.94 2.24
N ILE A 187 -10.69 -1.28 3.51
CA ILE A 187 -11.40 -0.42 4.48
C ILE A 187 -10.69 0.92 4.64
N ALA A 188 -9.35 0.91 4.78
CA ALA A 188 -8.56 2.14 4.88
C ALA A 188 -8.70 2.99 3.60
N CYS A 189 -8.58 2.39 2.41
CA CYS A 189 -8.82 3.06 1.13
C CYS A 189 -10.18 3.75 1.08
N VAL A 190 -11.25 3.03 1.42
CA VAL A 190 -12.62 3.56 1.44
C VAL A 190 -12.72 4.72 2.44
N GLY A 191 -12.18 4.57 3.65
CA GLY A 191 -12.16 5.64 4.66
C GLY A 191 -11.46 6.92 4.16
N PHE A 192 -10.31 6.79 3.49
CA PHE A 192 -9.61 7.92 2.89
C PHE A 192 -10.39 8.56 1.74
N LEU A 193 -11.03 7.75 0.88
CA LEU A 193 -11.87 8.24 -0.21
C LEU A 193 -13.07 9.04 0.33
N LEU A 194 -13.80 8.49 1.30
CA LEU A 194 -14.95 9.15 1.93
C LEU A 194 -14.55 10.47 2.57
N LYS A 195 -13.48 10.48 3.37
CA LYS A 195 -13.00 11.70 4.03
C LYS A 195 -12.58 12.78 3.03
N ARG A 196 -11.96 12.40 1.90
CA ARG A 196 -11.61 13.35 0.83
C ARG A 196 -12.83 13.91 0.11
N THR A 197 -13.89 13.14 -0.06
CA THR A 197 -15.14 13.61 -0.67
C THR A 197 -15.85 14.59 0.25
N LEU A 198 -15.95 14.27 1.54
CA LEU A 198 -16.56 15.14 2.55
C LEU A 198 -15.79 16.46 2.72
N ALA A 199 -14.46 16.44 2.66
CA ALA A 199 -13.64 17.64 2.80
C ALA A 199 -13.67 18.58 1.58
N LYS A 200 -14.29 18.17 0.47
CA LYS A 200 -14.48 19.00 -0.73
C LYS A 200 -15.86 19.69 -0.77
N GLN A 201 -16.79 19.28 0.10
CA GLN A 201 -18.09 19.91 0.32
C GLN A 201 -17.94 21.07 1.30
#